data_AF-A0A563CBV6-F1
#
_entry.id   AF-A0A563CBV6-F1
#
_cell.length_a   1.000
_cell.length_b   1.000
_cell.length_c   1.000
_cell.angle_alpha   90.00
_cell.angle_beta   90.00
_cell.angle_gamma   90.00
#
_symmetry.space_group_name_H-M   'P 1'
#
loop_
_entity.id
_entity.type
_entity.pdbx_description
1 polymer ?
#
loop_
_entity_poly.entity_id
_entity_poly.type
_entity_poly.pdbx_seq_one_letter_code
_entity_poly.pdbx_strand_id
1 'polypeptide(L)'
;MSTFEGEVYREIDNLISDNAELISQLDPSLPDTAGYSAIAKVKQKDGSFDLTPLFVGSQGSLGIVCEAILRANFVHPEYSVVAAPFKHIADAQEAASLAMKNKAALVELIDGRILRQAYLAGKRLEWAPKECFRGAVVIAIFDEFSDRARVKAAKKMMKKLSAIDAINISLIDMEVQGLAGLHSSLALMEAPSEPHMTAPRAFSGIWLADQQIAGFAEDLKALESTYGYALPMFVDFSNNYTALYPKFDSKKISERQKILQLFAEVAQLVDKHEGSFAAFGGDGRLKSSFMYKHMPNDEKQLYAKVKKIFDPMGIFCPGVKMETPMKDLAAEMNAWCKIRNQA
;
A
#
# COMPACT_ATOMS: atom_id res chain seq x y z
N MET A 1 -14.92 27.73 28.49
CA MET A 1 -14.01 28.78 28.03
C MET A 1 -13.86 28.65 26.52
N SER A 2 -13.91 29.75 25.78
CA SER A 2 -13.69 29.79 24.32
C SER A 2 -12.19 29.72 24.03
N THR A 3 -11.61 28.52 24.10
CA THR A 3 -10.26 28.26 23.60
C THR A 3 -10.35 27.82 22.14
N PHE A 4 -9.29 28.04 21.36
CA PHE A 4 -9.20 27.53 19.97
C PHE A 4 -9.47 26.02 19.92
N GLU A 5 -8.87 25.25 20.82
CA GLU A 5 -9.13 23.81 20.96
C GLU A 5 -10.63 23.55 21.19
N GLY A 6 -11.24 24.23 22.16
CA GLY A 6 -12.67 24.06 22.43
C GLY A 6 -13.56 24.45 21.24
N GLU A 7 -13.14 25.40 20.40
CA GLU A 7 -13.83 25.75 19.15
C GLU A 7 -13.74 24.61 18.13
N VAL A 8 -12.55 24.05 17.91
CA VAL A 8 -12.35 22.89 17.02
C VAL A 8 -13.24 21.72 17.44
N TYR A 9 -13.27 21.36 18.73
CA TYR A 9 -14.13 20.27 19.22
C TYR A 9 -15.62 20.53 18.95
N ARG A 10 -16.10 21.75 19.22
CA ARG A 10 -17.52 22.12 18.99
C ARG A 10 -17.87 22.14 17.51
N GLU A 11 -17.00 22.70 16.66
CA GLU A 11 -17.25 22.78 15.22
C GLU A 11 -17.24 21.40 14.57
N ILE A 12 -16.37 20.49 15.01
CA ILE A 12 -16.39 19.10 14.53
C ILE A 12 -17.64 18.36 15.02
N ASP A 13 -18.07 18.53 16.28
CA ASP A 13 -19.31 17.88 16.77
C ASP A 13 -20.56 18.36 16.02
N ASN A 14 -20.64 19.66 15.74
CA ASN A 14 -21.69 20.24 14.90
C ASN A 14 -21.62 19.67 13.48
N LEU A 15 -20.42 19.64 12.89
CA LEU A 15 -20.22 19.12 11.53
C LEU A 15 -20.64 17.64 11.43
N ILE A 16 -20.31 16.83 12.44
CA ILE A 16 -20.75 15.44 12.51
C ILE A 16 -22.27 15.34 12.59
N SER A 17 -22.90 16.15 13.43
CA SER A 17 -24.36 16.14 13.62
C SER A 17 -25.10 16.58 12.36
N ASP A 18 -24.61 17.62 11.68
CA ASP A 18 -25.20 18.16 10.45
C ASP A 18 -25.06 17.21 9.24
N ASN A 19 -24.09 16.28 9.28
CA ASN A 19 -23.77 15.37 8.18
C ASN A 19 -23.91 13.89 8.60
N ALA A 20 -24.74 13.60 9.59
CA ALA A 20 -24.85 12.26 10.19
C ALA A 20 -25.19 11.16 9.17
N GLU A 21 -26.07 11.45 8.20
CA GLU A 21 -26.43 10.51 7.14
C GLU A 21 -25.24 10.18 6.24
N LEU A 22 -24.53 11.20 5.74
CA LEU A 22 -23.34 11.02 4.91
C LEU A 22 -22.24 10.27 5.66
N ILE A 23 -21.97 10.66 6.91
CA ILE A 23 -20.93 10.01 7.75
C ILE A 23 -21.27 8.53 8.01
N SER A 24 -22.55 8.18 8.12
CA SER A 24 -22.99 6.79 8.31
C SER A 24 -22.74 5.89 7.09
N GLN A 25 -22.51 6.49 5.91
CA GLN A 25 -22.21 5.77 4.67
C GLN A 25 -20.71 5.55 4.47
N LEU A 26 -19.87 6.28 5.19
CA LEU A 26 -18.43 6.07 5.17
C LEU A 26 -18.11 4.74 5.84
N ASP A 27 -17.18 3.97 5.27
CA ASP A 27 -16.68 2.75 5.91
C ASP A 27 -15.42 3.05 6.74
N PRO A 28 -15.53 3.19 8.07
CA PRO A 28 -14.37 3.44 8.91
C PRO A 28 -13.43 2.23 9.00
N SER A 29 -13.83 1.02 8.58
CA SER A 29 -12.96 -0.15 8.67
C SER A 29 -11.85 -0.16 7.61
N LEU A 30 -12.07 0.51 6.49
CA LEU A 30 -11.08 0.62 5.43
C LEU A 30 -9.93 1.54 5.85
N PRO A 31 -8.67 1.20 5.54
CA PRO A 31 -7.52 2.05 5.82
C PRO A 31 -7.37 3.17 4.78
N ASP A 32 -8.49 3.68 4.26
CA ASP A 32 -8.46 4.74 3.26
C ASP A 32 -8.01 6.05 3.89
N THR A 33 -7.03 6.68 3.25
CA THR A 33 -6.49 7.97 3.68
C THR A 33 -6.83 9.08 2.69
N ALA A 34 -7.66 8.86 1.67
CA ALA A 34 -8.18 9.97 0.87
C ALA A 34 -9.09 10.87 1.72
N GLY A 35 -8.76 12.16 1.77
CA GLY A 35 -9.51 13.10 2.61
C GLY A 35 -9.46 12.80 4.10
N TYR A 36 -10.63 12.82 4.75
CA TYR A 36 -10.79 12.70 6.21
C TYR A 36 -11.92 11.76 6.58
N SER A 37 -12.04 10.61 5.91
CA SER A 37 -13.07 9.58 6.17
C SER A 37 -13.09 9.12 7.62
N ALA A 38 -11.94 9.18 8.30
CA ALA A 38 -11.78 8.91 9.72
C ALA A 38 -12.62 9.83 10.65
N ILE A 39 -13.26 10.89 10.14
CA ILE A 39 -14.29 11.64 10.88
C ILE A 39 -15.39 10.72 11.42
N ALA A 40 -15.70 9.63 10.71
CA ALA A 40 -16.65 8.60 11.14
C ALA A 40 -16.25 7.88 12.44
N LYS A 41 -14.99 7.99 12.87
CA LYS A 41 -14.47 7.40 14.12
C LYS A 41 -14.40 8.39 15.27
N VAL A 42 -14.67 9.68 15.03
CA VAL A 42 -14.46 10.74 16.04
C VAL A 42 -15.45 10.62 17.19
N LYS A 43 -16.73 10.41 16.88
CA LYS A 43 -17.80 10.30 17.87
C LYS A 43 -18.34 8.88 17.91
N GLN A 44 -18.18 8.22 19.05
CA GLN A 44 -18.63 6.85 19.25
C GLN A 44 -20.07 6.79 19.78
N LYS A 45 -20.70 5.61 19.69
CA LYS A 45 -22.09 5.41 20.14
C LYS A 45 -22.30 5.63 21.63
N ASP A 46 -21.26 5.46 22.45
CA ASP A 46 -21.29 5.71 23.89
C ASP A 46 -21.13 7.20 24.26
N GLY A 47 -21.00 8.07 23.25
CA GLY A 47 -20.81 9.51 23.42
C GLY A 47 -19.36 9.92 23.63
N SER A 48 -18.40 8.98 23.61
CA SER A 48 -16.97 9.33 23.62
C SER A 48 -16.59 10.08 22.34
N PHE A 49 -15.66 11.01 22.49
CA PHE A 49 -15.26 11.94 21.44
C PHE A 49 -13.73 12.07 21.39
N ASP A 50 -13.12 11.64 20.29
CA ASP A 50 -11.67 11.61 20.07
C ASP A 50 -11.33 12.16 18.69
N LEU A 51 -10.50 13.21 18.63
CA LEU A 51 -10.05 13.82 17.37
C LEU A 51 -8.84 13.10 16.76
N THR A 52 -8.17 12.20 17.49
CA THR A 52 -6.99 11.46 17.02
C THR A 52 -7.18 10.81 15.66
N PRO A 53 -8.33 10.17 15.35
CA PRO A 53 -8.57 9.57 14.03
C PRO A 53 -8.41 10.55 12.86
N LEU A 54 -8.74 11.83 13.05
CA LEU A 54 -8.57 12.85 11.99
C LEU A 54 -7.11 13.17 11.69
N PHE A 55 -6.23 13.10 12.69
CA PHE A 55 -4.80 13.36 12.51
C PHE A 55 -4.08 12.21 11.81
N VAL A 56 -4.50 10.96 12.07
CA VAL A 56 -3.92 9.78 11.43
C VAL A 56 -4.27 9.77 9.94
N GLY A 57 -3.26 9.92 9.08
CA GLY A 57 -3.46 10.01 7.62
C GLY A 57 -3.73 11.41 7.08
N SER A 58 -3.82 12.45 7.94
CA SER A 58 -3.99 13.85 7.53
C SER A 58 -2.82 14.40 6.71
N GLN A 59 -1.63 13.77 6.81
CA GLN A 59 -0.41 14.20 6.10
C GLN A 59 -0.01 15.65 6.42
N GLY A 60 -0.20 16.05 7.67
CA GLY A 60 0.16 17.37 8.17
C GLY A 60 -0.80 18.48 7.73
N SER A 61 -1.95 18.15 7.14
CA SER A 61 -2.95 19.13 6.72
C SER A 61 -3.78 19.69 7.87
N LEU A 62 -3.86 19.01 9.02
CA LEU A 62 -4.65 19.49 10.16
C LEU A 62 -3.80 20.05 11.30
N GLY A 63 -2.46 20.00 11.16
CA GLY A 63 -1.51 20.44 12.17
C GLY A 63 -0.24 19.59 12.17
N ILE A 64 0.60 19.82 13.18
CA ILE A 64 1.88 19.13 13.36
C ILE A 64 1.77 18.23 14.59
N VAL A 65 1.99 16.93 14.41
CA VAL A 65 2.09 15.98 15.53
C VAL A 65 3.53 16.01 16.06
N CYS A 66 3.70 16.41 17.32
CA CYS A 66 5.01 16.50 17.97
C CYS A 66 5.40 15.23 18.74
N GLU A 67 4.43 14.56 19.35
CA GLU A 67 4.63 13.40 20.21
C GLU A 67 3.53 12.36 19.98
N ALA A 68 3.87 11.08 20.12
CA ALA A 68 2.91 9.98 20.03
C ALA A 68 3.29 8.88 21.03
N ILE A 69 2.27 8.32 21.69
CA ILE A 69 2.43 7.15 22.58
C ILE A 69 1.95 5.92 21.81
N LEU A 70 2.87 5.00 21.54
CA LEU A 70 2.60 3.79 20.76
C LEU A 70 2.71 2.54 21.65
N ARG A 71 1.86 1.55 21.38
CA ARG A 71 1.99 0.22 21.95
C ARG A 71 3.07 -0.55 21.19
N ALA A 72 4.03 -1.12 21.91
CA ALA A 72 5.02 -2.03 21.35
C ALA A 72 4.66 -3.49 21.68
N ASN A 73 4.91 -4.38 20.73
CA ASN A 73 4.78 -5.82 20.93
C ASN A 73 6.18 -6.43 21.13
N PHE A 74 6.25 -7.51 21.91
CA PHE A 74 7.46 -8.32 21.99
C PHE A 74 7.61 -9.13 20.70
N VAL A 75 8.83 -9.19 20.18
CA VAL A 75 9.19 -9.98 18.99
C VAL A 75 10.26 -11.00 19.37
N HIS A 76 10.15 -12.20 18.80
CA HIS A 76 11.19 -13.22 18.89
C HIS A 76 12.29 -12.92 17.85
N PRO A 77 13.60 -13.05 18.17
CA PRO A 77 14.68 -12.70 17.24
C PRO A 77 14.88 -13.72 16.10
N GLU A 78 14.21 -14.88 16.18
CA GLU A 78 14.31 -15.95 15.19
C GLU A 78 12.96 -16.27 14.56
N TYR A 79 12.99 -16.52 13.27
CA TYR A 79 11.86 -16.86 12.44
C TYR A 79 12.06 -18.20 11.74
N SER A 80 10.96 -18.92 11.53
CA SER A 80 10.91 -19.98 10.51
C SER A 80 10.09 -19.49 9.33
N VAL A 81 10.71 -19.44 8.17
CA VAL A 81 10.14 -18.92 6.93
C VAL A 81 9.83 -20.06 5.98
N VAL A 82 8.59 -20.12 5.51
CA VAL A 82 8.16 -21.04 4.45
C VAL A 82 8.06 -20.25 3.16
N ALA A 83 8.87 -20.61 2.16
CA ALA A 83 8.81 -20.05 0.83
C ALA A 83 8.17 -21.07 -0.13
N ALA A 84 7.05 -20.68 -0.75
CA ALA A 84 6.26 -21.51 -1.65
C ALA A 84 6.10 -20.83 -3.02
N PRO A 85 6.87 -21.26 -4.02
CA PRO A 85 6.74 -20.81 -5.41
C PRO A 85 5.56 -21.45 -6.15
N PHE A 86 4.91 -20.69 -7.02
CA PHE A 86 3.78 -21.11 -7.86
C PHE A 86 3.94 -20.63 -9.31
N LYS A 87 3.31 -21.33 -10.26
CA LYS A 87 3.29 -20.94 -11.69
C LYS A 87 2.21 -19.90 -12.02
N HIS A 88 1.17 -19.83 -11.19
CA HIS A 88 0.05 -18.90 -11.38
C HIS A 88 -0.19 -18.09 -10.10
N ILE A 89 -0.55 -16.82 -10.28
CA ILE A 89 -0.81 -15.92 -9.15
C ILE A 89 -2.08 -16.30 -8.38
N ALA A 90 -3.04 -16.94 -9.03
CA ALA A 90 -4.26 -17.44 -8.37
C ALA A 90 -3.93 -18.50 -7.30
N ASP A 91 -3.08 -19.47 -7.63
CA ASP A 91 -2.62 -20.49 -6.69
C ASP A 91 -1.83 -19.86 -5.53
N ALA A 92 -1.01 -18.85 -5.84
CA ALA A 92 -0.28 -18.10 -4.82
C ALA A 92 -1.21 -17.30 -3.88
N GLN A 93 -2.29 -16.70 -4.40
CA GLN A 93 -3.29 -16.04 -3.57
C GLN A 93 -3.97 -17.05 -2.63
N GLU A 94 -4.38 -18.21 -3.14
CA GLU A 94 -5.00 -19.25 -2.32
C GLU A 94 -4.04 -19.72 -1.20
N ALA A 95 -2.77 -19.92 -1.55
CA ALA A 95 -1.72 -20.26 -0.60
C ALA A 95 -1.48 -19.18 0.47
N ALA A 96 -1.50 -17.89 0.08
CA ALA A 96 -1.37 -16.78 1.01
C ALA A 96 -2.57 -16.72 1.98
N SER A 97 -3.80 -16.83 1.48
CA SER A 97 -5.01 -16.93 2.31
C SER A 97 -4.96 -18.14 3.26
N LEU A 98 -4.44 -19.28 2.80
CA LEU A 98 -4.26 -20.46 3.64
C LEU A 98 -3.22 -20.22 4.74
N ALA A 99 -2.12 -19.52 4.44
CA ALA A 99 -1.10 -19.17 5.42
C ALA A 99 -1.65 -18.25 6.52
N MET A 100 -2.42 -17.22 6.15
CA MET A 100 -3.12 -16.34 7.08
C MET A 100 -4.08 -17.13 8.00
N LYS A 101 -4.90 -18.03 7.44
CA LYS A 101 -5.80 -18.92 8.20
C LYS A 101 -5.05 -19.86 9.17
N ASN A 102 -3.76 -20.07 8.96
CA ASN A 102 -2.90 -20.91 9.80
C ASN A 102 -1.98 -20.10 10.72
N LYS A 103 -2.30 -18.82 10.96
CA LYS A 103 -1.62 -17.95 11.92
C LYS A 103 -0.12 -17.78 11.63
N ALA A 104 0.26 -17.71 10.35
CA ALA A 104 1.54 -17.09 10.01
C ALA A 104 1.53 -15.65 10.51
N ALA A 105 2.64 -15.20 11.09
CA ALA A 105 2.79 -13.87 11.66
C ALA A 105 2.88 -12.79 10.57
N LEU A 106 3.55 -13.13 9.46
CA LEU A 106 3.61 -12.31 8.25
C LEU A 106 3.44 -13.22 7.03
N VAL A 107 2.67 -12.76 6.05
CA VAL A 107 2.46 -13.42 4.76
C VAL A 107 2.64 -12.41 3.65
N GLU A 108 3.52 -12.74 2.71
CA GLU A 108 3.82 -11.89 1.56
C GLU A 108 3.67 -12.68 0.27
N LEU A 109 3.27 -12.00 -0.79
CA LEU A 109 3.24 -12.52 -2.15
C LEU A 109 4.13 -11.64 -3.02
N ILE A 110 5.14 -12.27 -3.61
CA ILE A 110 6.12 -11.62 -4.48
C ILE A 110 5.89 -12.11 -5.91
N ASP A 111 5.56 -11.20 -6.81
CA ASP A 111 5.46 -11.51 -8.24
C ASP A 111 6.80 -12.04 -8.77
N GLY A 112 6.74 -13.16 -9.49
CA GLY A 112 7.91 -13.83 -10.04
C GLY A 112 8.73 -12.96 -10.98
N ARG A 113 8.14 -11.92 -11.57
CA ARG A 113 8.83 -10.95 -12.42
C ARG A 113 9.83 -10.10 -11.63
N ILE A 114 9.55 -9.81 -10.35
CA ILE A 114 10.51 -9.16 -9.44
C ILE A 114 11.71 -10.09 -9.21
N LEU A 115 11.44 -11.37 -8.93
CA LEU A 115 12.47 -12.38 -8.69
C LEU A 115 13.31 -12.65 -9.95
N ARG A 116 12.69 -12.59 -11.13
CA ARG A 116 13.38 -12.64 -12.42
C ARG A 116 14.37 -11.49 -12.58
N GLN A 117 14.00 -10.26 -12.20
CA GLN A 117 14.93 -9.12 -12.26
C GLN A 117 16.11 -9.33 -11.30
N ALA A 118 15.84 -9.78 -10.08
CA ALA A 118 16.90 -10.14 -9.12
C ALA A 118 17.85 -11.22 -9.69
N TYR A 119 17.30 -12.24 -10.34
CA TYR A 119 18.08 -13.27 -11.04
C TYR A 119 18.95 -12.68 -12.15
N LEU A 120 18.42 -11.80 -12.99
CA LEU A 120 19.19 -11.16 -14.05
C LEU A 120 20.31 -10.26 -13.49
N ALA A 121 20.11 -9.65 -12.33
CA ALA A 121 21.11 -8.88 -11.60
C ALA A 121 22.15 -9.75 -10.85
N GLY A 122 22.12 -11.07 -11.01
CA GLY A 122 23.09 -12.00 -10.40
C GLY A 122 22.68 -12.55 -9.03
N LYS A 123 21.56 -12.10 -8.45
CA LYS A 123 21.06 -12.65 -7.17
C LYS A 123 20.42 -14.01 -7.40
N ARG A 124 21.03 -15.07 -6.87
CA ARG A 124 20.48 -16.44 -6.93
C ARG A 124 19.79 -16.74 -5.60
N LEU A 125 18.49 -16.99 -5.66
CA LEU A 125 17.65 -17.30 -4.51
C LEU A 125 17.19 -18.76 -4.64
N GLU A 126 17.69 -19.64 -3.78
CA GLU A 126 17.38 -21.08 -3.87
C GLU A 126 15.88 -21.37 -3.72
N TRP A 127 15.19 -20.57 -2.90
CA TRP A 127 13.76 -20.65 -2.66
C TRP A 127 12.89 -20.04 -3.78
N ALA A 128 13.48 -19.46 -4.82
CA ALA A 128 12.78 -18.86 -5.96
C ALA A 128 13.28 -19.44 -7.30
N PRO A 129 12.85 -20.66 -7.66
CA PRO A 129 13.25 -21.32 -8.89
C PRO A 129 12.68 -20.60 -10.13
N LYS A 130 13.30 -20.78 -11.31
CA LYS A 130 12.94 -20.03 -12.54
C LYS A 130 11.49 -20.22 -12.98
N GLU A 131 10.91 -21.35 -12.63
CA GLU A 131 9.55 -21.77 -12.92
C GLU A 131 8.52 -20.81 -12.32
N CYS A 132 8.85 -20.13 -11.22
CA CYS A 132 7.97 -19.13 -10.61
C CYS A 132 8.04 -17.76 -11.27
N PHE A 133 8.97 -17.50 -12.20
CA PHE A 133 9.16 -16.17 -12.81
C PHE A 133 7.96 -15.67 -13.64
N ARG A 134 7.01 -16.56 -13.95
CA ARG A 134 5.73 -16.23 -14.60
C ARG A 134 4.53 -16.28 -13.64
N GLY A 135 4.75 -16.69 -12.40
CA GLY A 135 3.77 -16.77 -11.33
C GLY A 135 4.18 -15.88 -10.16
N ALA A 136 4.22 -16.45 -8.96
CA ALA A 136 4.56 -15.73 -7.74
C ALA A 136 5.18 -16.67 -6.69
N VAL A 137 5.76 -16.09 -5.64
CA VAL A 137 6.20 -16.81 -4.44
C VAL A 137 5.45 -16.28 -3.23
N VAL A 138 4.89 -17.18 -2.43
CA VAL A 138 4.35 -16.86 -1.11
C VAL A 138 5.45 -17.07 -0.07
N ILE A 139 5.67 -16.07 0.78
CA ILE A 139 6.54 -16.12 1.95
C ILE A 139 5.65 -16.09 3.18
N ALA A 140 5.69 -17.14 4.01
CA ALA A 140 4.95 -17.22 5.27
C ALA A 140 5.94 -17.32 6.44
N ILE A 141 5.90 -16.36 7.35
CA ILE A 141 6.82 -16.22 8.47
C ILE A 141 6.14 -16.63 9.76
N PHE A 142 6.81 -17.44 10.58
CA PHE A 142 6.35 -17.86 11.89
C PHE A 142 7.35 -17.39 12.95
N ASP A 143 6.85 -16.82 14.05
CA ASP A 143 7.64 -16.14 15.09
C ASP A 143 7.33 -16.63 16.51
N GLU A 144 6.71 -17.81 16.64
CA GLU A 144 6.40 -18.43 17.93
C GLU A 144 7.63 -18.47 18.85
N PHE A 145 7.45 -18.09 20.12
CA PHE A 145 8.53 -17.99 21.13
C PHE A 145 9.22 -19.33 21.42
N SER A 146 8.55 -20.45 21.17
CA SER A 146 9.16 -21.78 21.32
C SER A 146 9.65 -22.27 19.96
N ASP A 147 10.93 -22.56 19.82
CA ASP A 147 11.53 -23.10 18.58
C ASP A 147 10.79 -24.34 18.10
N ARG A 148 10.45 -25.24 19.03
CA ARG A 148 9.68 -26.45 18.72
C ARG A 148 8.30 -26.11 18.15
N ALA A 149 7.62 -25.11 18.69
CA ALA A 149 6.32 -24.68 18.20
C ALA A 149 6.44 -23.99 16.84
N ARG A 150 7.41 -23.09 16.68
CA ARG A 150 7.72 -22.33 15.45
C ARG A 150 8.00 -23.25 14.28
N VAL A 151 8.96 -24.17 14.43
CA VAL A 151 9.32 -25.15 13.40
C VAL A 151 8.15 -26.10 13.11
N LYS A 152 7.37 -26.49 14.12
CA LYS A 152 6.18 -27.34 13.92
C LYS A 152 5.10 -26.63 13.12
N ALA A 153 4.85 -25.34 13.37
CA ALA A 153 3.90 -24.54 12.62
C ALA A 153 4.33 -24.40 11.15
N ALA A 154 5.60 -24.07 10.92
CA ALA A 154 6.16 -23.95 9.57
C ALA A 154 6.09 -25.29 8.80
N LYS A 155 6.49 -26.42 9.40
CA LYS A 155 6.37 -27.76 8.77
C LYS A 155 4.92 -28.15 8.49
N LYS A 156 3.99 -27.82 9.39
CA LYS A 156 2.56 -28.01 9.14
C LYS A 156 2.09 -27.20 7.94
N MET A 157 2.59 -25.96 7.79
CA MET A 157 2.26 -25.11 6.66
C MET A 157 2.78 -25.69 5.34
N MET A 158 4.03 -26.15 5.29
CA MET A 158 4.60 -26.81 4.10
C MET A 158 3.72 -27.97 3.62
N LYS A 159 3.27 -28.84 4.55
CA LYS A 159 2.41 -29.99 4.21
C LYS A 159 1.05 -29.55 3.63
N LYS A 160 0.54 -28.39 4.02
CA LYS A 160 -0.72 -27.87 3.46
C LYS A 160 -0.51 -27.25 2.09
N LEU A 161 0.58 -26.50 1.91
CA LEU A 161 0.92 -25.87 0.63
C LEU A 161 1.25 -26.88 -0.47
N SER A 162 1.77 -28.07 -0.12
CA SER A 162 1.98 -29.14 -1.09
C SER A 162 0.70 -29.66 -1.74
N ALA A 163 -0.48 -29.31 -1.22
CA ALA A 163 -1.76 -29.64 -1.81
C ALA A 163 -2.24 -28.63 -2.88
N ILE A 164 -1.50 -27.52 -3.09
CA ILE A 164 -1.85 -26.43 -4.02
C ILE A 164 -0.77 -26.30 -5.12
N ASP A 165 -0.19 -27.42 -5.57
CA ASP A 165 0.80 -27.47 -6.66
C ASP A 165 2.04 -26.54 -6.49
N ALA A 166 2.42 -26.25 -5.25
CA ALA A 166 3.62 -25.46 -4.94
C ALA A 166 4.90 -26.18 -5.40
N ILE A 167 5.85 -25.42 -5.95
CA ILE A 167 7.10 -25.92 -6.54
C ILE A 167 8.22 -25.86 -5.49
N ASN A 168 8.77 -27.01 -5.07
CA ASN A 168 9.96 -27.07 -4.21
C ASN A 168 9.88 -26.17 -2.96
N ILE A 169 8.83 -26.34 -2.15
CA ILE A 169 8.62 -25.55 -0.93
C ILE A 169 9.87 -25.63 -0.04
N SER A 170 10.38 -24.47 0.37
CA SER A 170 11.57 -24.34 1.20
C SER A 170 11.19 -23.95 2.63
N LEU A 171 11.90 -24.52 3.61
CA LEU A 171 11.92 -24.07 5.00
C LEU A 171 13.26 -23.41 5.28
N ILE A 172 13.23 -22.17 5.72
CA ILE A 172 14.41 -21.36 5.97
C ILE A 172 14.33 -20.88 7.42
N ASP A 173 15.31 -21.28 8.23
CA ASP A 173 15.49 -20.68 9.55
C ASP A 173 16.29 -19.39 9.38
N MET A 174 15.81 -18.31 9.99
CA MET A 174 16.31 -16.97 9.73
C MET A 174 16.28 -16.11 11.00
N GLU A 175 17.38 -15.43 11.27
CA GLU A 175 17.43 -14.35 12.27
C GLU A 175 16.75 -13.08 11.73
N VAL A 176 16.28 -12.21 12.62
CA VAL A 176 15.58 -10.97 12.24
C VAL A 176 16.36 -10.09 11.26
N GLN A 177 17.70 -10.02 11.39
CA GLN A 177 18.56 -9.27 10.48
C GLN A 177 18.55 -9.83 9.05
N GLY A 178 18.25 -11.13 8.90
CA GLY A 178 18.17 -11.82 7.62
C GLY A 178 16.91 -11.47 6.81
N LEU A 179 15.85 -10.96 7.44
CA LEU A 179 14.58 -10.63 6.77
C LEU A 179 14.78 -9.58 5.67
N ALA A 180 15.66 -8.60 5.89
CA ALA A 180 16.02 -7.61 4.86
C ALA A 180 16.59 -8.28 3.58
N GLY A 181 17.22 -9.45 3.73
CA GLY A 181 17.71 -10.26 2.62
C GLY A 181 16.58 -10.80 1.72
N LEU A 182 15.40 -11.10 2.28
CA LEU A 182 14.22 -11.51 1.52
C LEU A 182 13.70 -10.36 0.65
N HIS A 183 13.62 -9.16 1.20
CA HIS A 183 13.06 -7.98 0.54
C HIS A 183 14.04 -7.24 -0.37
N SER A 184 15.33 -7.53 -0.31
CA SER A 184 16.30 -6.84 -1.17
C SER A 184 16.08 -7.04 -2.68
N SER A 185 15.26 -8.01 -3.11
CA SER A 185 14.78 -8.08 -4.51
C SER A 185 13.84 -6.93 -4.88
N LEU A 186 13.06 -6.42 -3.92
CA LEU A 186 12.20 -5.23 -4.10
C LEU A 186 13.03 -3.96 -4.26
N ALA A 187 14.16 -3.85 -3.54
CA ALA A 187 15.06 -2.71 -3.67
C ALA A 187 15.60 -2.54 -5.10
N LEU A 188 15.84 -3.65 -5.82
CA LEU A 188 16.26 -3.64 -7.23
C LEU A 188 15.16 -3.10 -8.18
N MET A 189 13.89 -3.19 -7.76
CA MET A 189 12.78 -2.62 -8.51
C MET A 189 12.65 -1.12 -8.25
N GLU A 190 12.87 -0.67 -7.01
CA GLU A 190 12.82 0.76 -6.65
C GLU A 190 13.99 1.57 -7.22
N ALA A 191 15.14 0.93 -7.42
CA ALA A 191 16.34 1.53 -8.01
C ALA A 191 16.88 0.66 -9.17
N PRO A 192 16.28 0.76 -10.37
CA PRO A 192 16.77 0.06 -11.55
C PRO A 192 18.22 0.47 -11.87
N SER A 193 19.06 -0.49 -12.27
CA SER A 193 20.46 -0.24 -12.67
C SER A 193 20.62 0.28 -14.11
N GLU A 194 19.56 0.18 -14.90
CA GLU A 194 19.53 0.65 -16.29
C GLU A 194 19.57 2.20 -16.34
N PRO A 195 20.39 2.82 -17.22
CA PRO A 195 20.50 4.28 -17.29
C PRO A 195 19.14 4.97 -17.47
N HIS A 196 18.88 5.99 -16.66
CA HIS A 196 17.66 6.83 -16.67
C HIS A 196 16.35 6.11 -16.34
N MET A 197 16.38 4.79 -16.13
CA MET A 197 15.20 4.03 -15.72
C MET A 197 14.87 4.30 -14.27
N THR A 198 13.59 4.51 -13.99
CA THR A 198 13.11 4.74 -12.62
C THR A 198 11.76 4.09 -12.40
N ALA A 199 11.48 3.74 -11.14
CA ALA A 199 10.18 3.27 -10.70
C ALA A 199 9.59 4.26 -9.67
N PRO A 200 8.43 4.88 -9.93
CA PRO A 200 7.79 5.76 -8.95
C PRO A 200 7.22 4.96 -7.77
N ARG A 201 7.65 5.29 -6.55
CA ARG A 201 7.03 4.75 -5.32
C ARG A 201 5.56 5.16 -5.15
N ALA A 202 5.08 6.13 -5.93
CA ALA A 202 3.67 6.50 -5.90
C ALA A 202 2.73 5.38 -6.39
N PHE A 203 3.22 4.32 -7.05
CA PHE A 203 2.42 3.11 -7.34
C PHE A 203 2.33 2.11 -6.16
N SER A 204 2.73 2.55 -4.96
CA SER A 204 2.70 1.75 -3.73
C SER A 204 1.69 2.27 -2.73
N GLY A 205 1.39 1.46 -1.70
CA GLY A 205 0.45 1.85 -0.64
C GLY A 205 -1.02 1.74 -1.04
N ILE A 206 -1.29 0.82 -1.97
CA ILE A 206 -2.63 0.44 -2.40
C ILE A 206 -3.18 -0.55 -1.37
N TRP A 207 -4.45 -0.41 -1.00
CA TRP A 207 -5.18 -1.43 -0.24
C TRP A 207 -6.11 -2.22 -1.16
N LEU A 208 -6.07 -3.54 -1.05
CA LEU A 208 -6.95 -4.48 -1.75
C LEU A 208 -7.29 -5.64 -0.82
N ALA A 209 -8.55 -6.08 -0.83
CA ALA A 209 -8.96 -7.28 -0.11
C ALA A 209 -8.29 -8.55 -0.71
N ASP A 210 -8.00 -9.53 0.13
CA ASP A 210 -7.29 -10.77 -0.22
C ASP A 210 -7.83 -11.44 -1.50
N GLN A 211 -9.16 -11.51 -1.63
CA GLN A 211 -9.83 -12.15 -2.75
C GLN A 211 -9.67 -11.42 -4.09
N GLN A 212 -9.29 -10.14 -4.07
CA GLN A 212 -9.18 -9.29 -5.26
C GLN A 212 -7.82 -9.40 -5.95
N ILE A 213 -6.78 -9.89 -5.27
CA ILE A 213 -5.39 -9.81 -5.74
C ILE A 213 -5.18 -10.46 -7.12
N ALA A 214 -5.74 -11.64 -7.36
CA ALA A 214 -5.60 -12.40 -8.60
C ALA A 214 -6.42 -11.77 -9.73
N GLY A 215 -7.63 -11.28 -9.44
CA GLY A 215 -8.45 -10.55 -10.40
C GLY A 215 -7.77 -9.24 -10.83
N PHE A 216 -7.26 -8.49 -9.84
CA PHE A 216 -6.50 -7.27 -10.08
C PHE A 216 -5.24 -7.53 -10.91
N ALA A 217 -4.49 -8.58 -10.60
CA ALA A 217 -3.32 -8.99 -11.38
C ALA A 217 -3.66 -9.39 -12.82
N GLU A 218 -4.83 -9.98 -13.07
CA GLU A 218 -5.30 -10.29 -14.43
C GLU A 218 -5.63 -9.01 -15.19
N ASP A 219 -6.40 -8.11 -14.60
CA ASP A 219 -6.80 -6.85 -15.23
C ASP A 219 -5.61 -5.90 -15.48
N LEU A 220 -4.58 -5.95 -14.63
CA LEU A 220 -3.33 -5.21 -14.86
C LEU A 220 -2.71 -5.55 -16.22
N LYS A 221 -2.82 -6.79 -16.72
CA LYS A 221 -2.25 -7.19 -18.02
C LYS A 221 -2.81 -6.38 -19.19
N ALA A 222 -4.07 -5.94 -19.11
CA ALA A 222 -4.66 -5.08 -20.14
C ALA A 222 -3.98 -3.70 -20.15
N LEU A 223 -3.68 -3.15 -18.97
CA LEU A 223 -2.89 -1.91 -18.84
C LEU A 223 -1.44 -2.12 -19.31
N GLU A 224 -0.81 -3.25 -18.99
CA GLU A 224 0.53 -3.57 -19.47
C GLU A 224 0.60 -3.62 -21.01
N SER A 225 -0.40 -4.22 -21.65
CA SER A 225 -0.51 -4.26 -23.12
C SER A 225 -0.70 -2.87 -23.72
N THR A 226 -1.59 -2.07 -23.12
CA THR A 226 -1.91 -0.71 -23.60
C THR A 226 -0.72 0.25 -23.45
N TYR A 227 -0.06 0.19 -22.29
CA TYR A 227 0.98 1.13 -21.92
C TYR A 227 2.40 0.61 -22.14
N GLY A 228 2.58 -0.67 -22.52
CA GLY A 228 3.91 -1.25 -22.75
C GLY A 228 4.83 -1.26 -21.52
N TYR A 229 4.27 -1.11 -20.32
CA TYR A 229 5.01 -1.21 -19.06
C TYR A 229 4.65 -2.52 -18.37
N ALA A 230 5.64 -3.20 -17.79
CA ALA A 230 5.35 -4.24 -16.81
C ALA A 230 4.93 -3.58 -15.49
N LEU A 231 3.93 -4.16 -14.82
CA LEU A 231 3.38 -3.78 -13.53
C LEU A 231 3.55 -4.96 -12.54
N PRO A 232 4.80 -5.40 -12.27
CA PRO A 232 5.03 -6.44 -11.29
C PRO A 232 4.63 -5.96 -9.90
N MET A 233 4.09 -6.88 -9.11
CA MET A 233 3.43 -6.57 -7.84
C MET A 233 4.13 -7.21 -6.63
N PHE A 234 4.17 -6.46 -5.54
CA PHE A 234 4.41 -6.99 -4.20
C PHE A 234 3.14 -6.81 -3.37
N VAL A 235 2.77 -7.84 -2.62
CA VAL A 235 1.65 -7.79 -1.68
C VAL A 235 2.14 -8.22 -0.30
N ASP A 236 2.04 -7.34 0.68
CA ASP A 236 2.02 -7.74 2.08
C ASP A 236 0.58 -8.12 2.40
N PHE A 237 0.34 -9.42 2.37
CA PHE A 237 -0.96 -10.04 2.49
C PHE A 237 -1.49 -9.95 3.92
N SER A 238 -0.61 -9.82 4.92
CA SER A 238 -1.01 -9.64 6.32
C SER A 238 -1.61 -8.26 6.59
N ASN A 239 -1.19 -7.25 5.82
CA ASN A 239 -1.68 -5.88 5.97
C ASN A 239 -2.56 -5.41 4.79
N ASN A 240 -2.86 -6.28 3.83
CA ASN A 240 -3.57 -5.92 2.59
C ASN A 240 -2.88 -4.78 1.82
N TYR A 241 -1.56 -4.66 1.95
CA TYR A 241 -0.77 -3.63 1.29
C TYR A 241 -0.28 -4.15 -0.05
N THR A 242 -0.46 -3.36 -1.10
CA THR A 242 -0.03 -3.67 -2.47
C THR A 242 0.86 -2.56 -3.03
N ALA A 243 1.92 -2.96 -3.73
CA ALA A 243 2.79 -2.07 -4.47
C ALA A 243 3.07 -2.59 -5.88
N LEU A 244 2.98 -1.71 -6.87
CA LEU A 244 3.37 -1.98 -8.25
C LEU A 244 4.69 -1.29 -8.57
N TYR A 245 5.49 -1.91 -9.43
CA TYR A 245 6.80 -1.38 -9.82
C TYR A 245 6.93 -1.17 -11.35
N PRO A 246 6.14 -0.25 -11.95
CA PRO A 246 6.38 0.16 -13.33
C PRO A 246 7.74 0.85 -13.45
N LYS A 247 8.49 0.50 -14.49
CA LYS A 247 9.74 1.17 -14.86
C LYS A 247 9.54 2.01 -16.11
N PHE A 248 10.00 3.25 -16.11
CA PHE A 248 9.99 4.11 -17.29
C PHE A 248 11.30 4.91 -17.42
N ASP A 249 11.57 5.38 -18.63
CA ASP A 249 12.74 6.21 -18.92
C ASP A 249 12.47 7.66 -18.51
N SER A 250 13.09 8.09 -17.43
CA SER A 250 12.88 9.42 -16.85
C SER A 250 13.42 10.55 -17.72
N LYS A 251 14.24 10.32 -18.75
CA LYS A 251 14.68 11.37 -19.70
C LYS A 251 13.65 11.63 -20.79
N LYS A 252 12.84 10.64 -21.17
CA LYS A 252 11.88 10.76 -22.26
C LYS A 252 10.60 11.46 -21.80
N ILE A 253 10.30 12.62 -22.38
CA ILE A 253 9.11 13.41 -22.04
C ILE A 253 7.82 12.62 -22.32
N SER A 254 7.78 11.85 -23.41
CA SER A 254 6.63 10.98 -23.74
C SER A 254 6.36 9.95 -22.65
N GLU A 255 7.40 9.35 -22.08
CA GLU A 255 7.27 8.36 -21.00
C GLU A 255 6.76 9.00 -19.69
N ARG A 256 7.19 10.23 -19.39
CA ARG A 256 6.70 11.02 -18.24
C ARG A 256 5.20 11.34 -18.34
N GLN A 257 4.70 11.62 -19.54
CA GLN A 257 3.26 11.83 -19.74
C GLN A 257 2.50 10.51 -19.62
N LYS A 258 3.04 9.46 -20.23
CA LYS A 258 2.47 8.12 -20.23
C LYS A 258 2.35 7.53 -18.81
N ILE A 259 3.34 7.72 -17.96
CA ILE A 259 3.30 7.24 -16.58
C ILE A 259 2.25 8.00 -15.73
N LEU A 260 2.02 9.29 -16.00
CA LEU A 260 0.94 10.06 -15.35
C LEU A 260 -0.45 9.61 -15.78
N GLN A 261 -0.62 9.19 -17.03
CA GLN A 261 -1.87 8.57 -17.50
C GLN A 261 -2.07 7.21 -16.84
N LEU A 262 -1.01 6.39 -16.77
CA LEU A 262 -1.06 5.11 -16.08
C LEU A 262 -1.44 5.24 -14.60
N PHE A 263 -1.03 6.31 -13.92
CA PHE A 263 -1.48 6.60 -12.56
C PHE A 263 -3.00 6.70 -12.44
N ALA A 264 -3.65 7.41 -13.37
CA ALA A 264 -5.10 7.57 -13.37
C ALA A 264 -5.82 6.25 -13.65
N GLU A 265 -5.33 5.47 -14.62
CA GLU A 265 -5.91 4.15 -14.97
C GLU A 265 -5.75 3.13 -13.84
N VAL A 266 -4.60 3.12 -13.16
CA VAL A 266 -4.39 2.24 -11.99
C VAL A 266 -5.31 2.65 -10.85
N ALA A 267 -5.51 3.94 -10.59
CA ALA A 267 -6.46 4.39 -9.56
C ALA A 267 -7.89 3.89 -9.87
N GLN A 268 -8.36 4.04 -11.11
CA GLN A 268 -9.67 3.53 -11.54
C GLN A 268 -9.77 2.00 -11.45
N LEU A 269 -8.69 1.30 -11.78
CA LEU A 269 -8.64 -0.15 -11.65
C LEU A 269 -8.72 -0.58 -10.18
N VAL A 270 -8.06 0.14 -9.27
CA VAL A 270 -8.18 -0.11 -7.82
C VAL A 270 -9.62 0.11 -7.35
N ASP A 271 -10.27 1.18 -7.79
CA ASP A 271 -11.69 1.44 -7.46
C ASP A 271 -12.62 0.33 -7.98
N LYS A 272 -12.38 -0.19 -9.19
CA LYS A 272 -13.10 -1.35 -9.76
C LYS A 272 -13.01 -2.60 -8.87
N HIS A 273 -11.89 -2.76 -8.16
CA HIS A 273 -11.65 -3.86 -7.22
C HIS A 273 -12.03 -3.50 -5.78
N GLU A 274 -12.80 -2.43 -5.57
CA GLU A 274 -13.25 -1.96 -4.25
C GLU A 274 -12.07 -1.68 -3.30
N GLY A 275 -10.92 -1.28 -3.85
CA GLY A 275 -9.72 -0.95 -3.11
C GLY A 275 -9.57 0.55 -2.79
N SER A 276 -8.46 0.90 -2.13
CA SER A 276 -8.06 2.31 -1.98
C SER A 276 -6.65 2.52 -2.54
N PHE A 277 -6.52 3.44 -3.50
CA PHE A 277 -5.24 3.74 -4.13
C PHE A 277 -4.28 4.51 -3.21
N ALA A 278 -4.80 5.26 -2.23
CA ALA A 278 -4.00 6.06 -1.31
C ALA A 278 -3.76 5.41 0.05
N ALA A 279 -4.49 4.36 0.44
CA ALA A 279 -4.52 3.78 1.79
C ALA A 279 -3.25 4.00 2.63
N PHE A 280 -2.18 3.23 2.38
CA PHE A 280 -0.93 3.32 3.15
C PHE A 280 0.05 4.35 2.61
N GLY A 281 -0.08 4.75 1.34
CA GLY A 281 0.84 5.69 0.68
C GLY A 281 0.52 7.16 0.97
N GLY A 282 -0.69 7.45 1.43
CA GLY A 282 -1.27 8.78 1.44
C GLY A 282 -1.69 9.24 0.05
N ASP A 283 -2.67 10.14 -0.01
CA ASP A 283 -3.12 10.79 -1.24
C ASP A 283 -2.16 11.90 -1.72
N GLY A 284 -1.53 12.64 -0.80
CA GLY A 284 -0.55 13.68 -1.11
C GLY A 284 -1.10 14.76 -2.06
N ARG A 285 -0.23 15.34 -2.89
CA ARG A 285 -0.63 16.19 -4.03
C ARG A 285 -0.94 15.38 -5.30
N LEU A 286 -0.20 14.28 -5.46
CA LEU A 286 -0.23 13.46 -6.66
C LEU A 286 -1.48 12.60 -6.75
N LYS A 287 -1.72 11.71 -5.78
CA LYS A 287 -2.85 10.78 -5.83
C LYS A 287 -4.18 11.47 -5.53
N SER A 288 -4.17 12.53 -4.71
CA SER A 288 -5.38 13.30 -4.41
C SER A 288 -6.10 13.76 -5.68
N SER A 289 -5.36 14.19 -6.71
CA SER A 289 -5.95 14.67 -7.96
C SER A 289 -6.66 13.58 -8.78
N PHE A 290 -6.31 12.31 -8.57
CA PHE A 290 -6.97 11.18 -9.22
C PHE A 290 -8.14 10.67 -8.37
N MET A 291 -7.96 10.59 -7.05
CA MET A 291 -9.00 10.08 -6.15
C MET A 291 -10.14 11.07 -5.94
N TYR A 292 -9.81 12.34 -5.69
CA TYR A 292 -10.84 13.36 -5.46
C TYR A 292 -11.69 13.56 -6.70
N LYS A 293 -11.14 13.41 -7.90
CA LYS A 293 -11.92 13.58 -9.14
C LYS A 293 -13.19 12.72 -9.18
N HIS A 294 -13.17 11.53 -8.58
CA HIS A 294 -14.28 10.59 -8.56
C HIS A 294 -15.07 10.57 -7.23
N MET A 295 -14.60 11.32 -6.22
CA MET A 295 -15.25 11.43 -4.92
C MET A 295 -16.59 12.19 -5.00
N PRO A 296 -17.64 11.77 -4.26
CA PRO A 296 -18.89 12.52 -4.13
C PRO A 296 -18.68 13.98 -3.68
N ASN A 297 -19.49 14.90 -4.22
CA ASN A 297 -19.31 16.34 -3.97
C ASN A 297 -19.61 16.74 -2.52
N ASP A 298 -20.57 16.09 -1.87
CA ASP A 298 -20.90 16.26 -0.47
C ASP A 298 -19.77 15.79 0.46
N GLU A 299 -19.14 14.67 0.14
CA GLU A 299 -17.94 14.17 0.83
C GLU A 299 -16.76 15.16 0.69
N LYS A 300 -16.51 15.69 -0.52
CA LYS A 300 -15.51 16.77 -0.72
C LYS A 300 -15.80 18.00 0.15
N GLN A 301 -17.06 18.41 0.22
CA GLN A 301 -17.47 19.57 1.02
C GLN A 301 -17.29 19.31 2.52
N LEU A 302 -17.61 18.10 2.99
CA LEU A 302 -17.34 17.66 4.36
C LEU A 302 -15.86 17.79 4.68
N TYR A 303 -14.98 17.25 3.83
CA TYR A 303 -13.53 17.31 4.03
C TYR A 303 -12.95 18.72 3.93
N ALA A 304 -13.48 19.56 3.05
CA ALA A 304 -13.11 20.97 2.99
C ALA A 304 -13.48 21.72 4.28
N LYS A 305 -14.63 21.41 4.88
CA LYS A 305 -15.05 21.96 6.18
C LYS A 305 -14.13 21.48 7.30
N VAL A 306 -13.79 20.19 7.36
CA VAL A 306 -12.80 19.66 8.33
C VAL A 306 -11.50 20.44 8.22
N LYS A 307 -10.92 20.54 7.01
CA LYS A 307 -9.68 21.30 6.78
C LYS A 307 -9.79 22.75 7.24
N LYS A 308 -10.90 23.43 6.97
CA LYS A 308 -11.11 24.83 7.36
C LYS A 308 -11.22 25.03 8.87
N ILE A 309 -11.81 24.08 9.60
CA ILE A 309 -11.91 24.12 11.06
C ILE A 309 -10.50 24.10 11.70
N PHE A 310 -9.62 23.22 11.22
CA PHE A 310 -8.27 23.10 11.76
C PHE A 310 -7.28 24.12 11.19
N ASP A 311 -7.46 24.54 9.94
CA ASP A 311 -6.53 25.41 9.21
C ASP A 311 -7.27 26.52 8.44
N PRO A 312 -7.84 27.52 9.16
CA PRO A 312 -8.60 28.60 8.53
C PRO A 312 -7.74 29.50 7.62
N MET A 313 -6.42 29.53 7.83
CA MET A 313 -5.47 30.31 7.03
C MET A 313 -4.88 29.52 5.85
N GLY A 314 -5.12 28.22 5.77
CA GLY A 314 -4.61 27.36 4.69
C GLY A 314 -3.09 27.19 4.68
N ILE A 315 -2.43 27.27 5.85
CA ILE A 315 -0.96 27.25 5.95
C ILE A 315 -0.39 25.82 6.06
N PHE A 316 -1.19 24.85 6.50
CA PHE A 316 -0.74 23.49 6.75
C PHE A 316 -0.78 22.64 5.47
N CYS A 317 0.38 22.23 4.96
CA CYS A 317 0.53 21.36 3.78
C CYS A 317 -0.37 21.75 2.58
N PRO A 318 -0.25 22.97 2.01
CA PRO A 318 -1.10 23.42 0.91
C PRO A 318 -1.00 22.48 -0.30
N GLY A 319 -2.15 22.18 -0.92
CA GLY A 319 -2.27 21.28 -2.07
C GLY A 319 -2.46 19.80 -1.73
N VAL A 320 -2.33 19.40 -0.45
CA VAL A 320 -2.67 18.04 0.02
C VAL A 320 -4.15 17.99 0.40
N LYS A 321 -4.79 16.81 0.29
CA LYS A 321 -6.23 16.59 0.55
C LYS A 321 -7.16 17.42 -0.36
N MET A 322 -6.71 17.71 -1.57
CA MET A 322 -7.49 18.45 -2.56
C MET A 322 -7.00 18.14 -3.98
N GLU A 323 -7.82 18.50 -4.97
CA GLU A 323 -7.45 18.40 -6.38
C GLU A 323 -6.33 19.41 -6.72
N THR A 324 -5.26 18.93 -7.35
CA THR A 324 -4.17 19.77 -7.88
C THR A 324 -4.29 19.84 -9.40
N PRO A 325 -4.12 21.02 -10.03
CA PRO A 325 -4.16 21.13 -11.48
C PRO A 325 -3.14 20.21 -12.16
N MET A 326 -3.55 19.49 -13.21
CA MET A 326 -2.69 18.54 -13.93
C MET A 326 -1.39 19.17 -14.47
N LYS A 327 -1.41 20.47 -14.79
CA LYS A 327 -0.23 21.21 -15.22
C LYS A 327 0.84 21.26 -14.13
N ASP A 328 0.43 21.44 -12.88
CA ASP A 328 1.32 21.55 -11.73
C ASP A 328 1.91 20.18 -11.38
N LEU A 329 1.09 19.12 -11.41
CA LEU A 329 1.57 17.74 -11.28
C LEU A 329 2.58 17.36 -12.36
N ALA A 330 2.32 17.76 -13.62
CA ALA A 330 3.26 17.53 -14.70
C ALA A 330 4.57 18.30 -14.49
N ALA A 331 4.52 19.52 -13.94
CA ALA A 331 5.71 20.29 -13.60
C ALA A 331 6.52 19.63 -12.46
N GLU A 332 5.85 19.15 -11.41
CA GLU A 332 6.48 18.41 -10.31
C GLU A 332 7.13 17.10 -10.78
N MET A 333 6.43 16.30 -11.59
CA MET A 333 6.97 15.08 -12.19
C MET A 333 8.22 15.37 -13.03
N ASN A 334 8.19 16.45 -13.81
CA ASN A 334 9.35 16.88 -14.60
C ASN A 334 10.53 17.30 -13.72
N ALA A 335 10.28 18.02 -12.61
CA ALA A 335 11.31 18.40 -11.65
C ALA A 335 11.92 17.17 -10.97
N TRP A 336 11.07 16.24 -10.51
CA TRP A 336 11.50 14.98 -9.90
C TRP A 336 12.37 14.14 -10.85
N CYS A 337 11.97 13.99 -12.11
CA CYS A 337 12.76 13.30 -13.12
C CYS A 337 14.11 14.00 -13.38
N LYS A 338 14.17 15.34 -13.37
CA LYS A 338 15.44 16.07 -13.57
C LYS A 338 16.42 15.81 -12.44
N ILE A 339 15.96 15.87 -11.19
CA ILE A 339 16.79 15.61 -10.00
C ILE A 339 17.36 14.19 -10.05
N ARG A 340 16.53 13.19 -10.38
CA ARG A 340 16.95 11.79 -10.52
C ARG A 340 17.97 11.55 -11.63
N ASN A 341 17.93 12.35 -12.69
CA ASN A 341 18.89 12.23 -13.79
C ASN A 341 20.24 12.91 -13.52
N GLN A 342 20.34 13.67 -12.43
CA GLN A 342 21.56 14.36 -12.00
C GLN A 342 22.30 13.60 -10.88
N ALA A 343 21.61 12.71 -10.17
CA ALA A 343 22.14 11.84 -9.12
C ALA A 343 22.81 10.59 -9.70
#